data_AF-A0A5Q6RXH9-F1
#
_entry.id   AF-A0A5Q6RXH9-F1
#
_cell.length_a   1.000
_cell.length_b   1.000
_cell.length_c   1.000
_cell.angle_alpha   90.00
_cell.angle_beta   90.00
_cell.angle_gamma   90.00
#
_symmetry.space_group_name_H-M   'P 1'
#
loop_
_entity.id
_entity.type
_entity.pdbx_description
1 polymer ?
#
loop_
_entity_poly.entity_id
_entity_poly.type
_entity_poly.pdbx_seq_one_letter_code
_entity_poly.pdbx_strand_id
1 'polypeptide(L)' 'MHISRLAKWAAVVVVVATFVISGLTVLALARSGAIDSYPWESVGTALAIFGAVTALIVGIAEADIGTHKTKRDAQPH' A
#
# COMPACT_ATOMS: atom_id res chain seq x y z
N MET A 1 -16.57 -17.64 2.20
CA MET A 1 -16.42 -17.28 0.77
C MET A 1 -14.96 -17.45 0.36
N HIS A 2 -14.63 -18.49 -0.41
CA HIS A 2 -13.28 -18.72 -0.93
C HIS A 2 -13.04 -17.82 -2.15
N ILE A 3 -12.53 -16.61 -1.92
CA ILE A 3 -12.03 -15.76 -3.00
C ILE A 3 -10.81 -16.47 -3.60
N SER A 4 -10.92 -16.90 -4.86
CA SER A 4 -9.81 -17.51 -5.59
C SER A 4 -8.62 -16.55 -5.61
N ARG A 5 -7.38 -17.05 -5.47
CA ARG A 5 -6.17 -16.20 -5.43
C ARG A 5 -6.14 -15.20 -6.59
N LEU A 6 -6.65 -15.63 -7.74
CA LEU A 6 -6.78 -14.85 -8.97
C LEU A 6 -7.64 -13.58 -8.78
N ALA A 7 -8.78 -13.67 -8.10
CA ALA A 7 -9.63 -12.52 -7.80
C ALA A 7 -8.96 -11.53 -6.82
N LYS A 8 -8.15 -12.02 -5.87
CA LYS A 8 -7.37 -11.15 -4.97
C LYS A 8 -6.30 -10.37 -5.74
N TRP A 9 -5.53 -11.05 -6.60
CA TRP A 9 -4.51 -10.40 -7.41
C TRP A 9 -5.11 -9.42 -8.43
N ALA A 10 -6.24 -9.77 -9.05
CA ALA A 10 -6.96 -8.85 -9.93
C ALA A 10 -7.39 -7.57 -9.19
N ALA A 11 -7.93 -7.70 -7.96
CA ALA A 11 -8.29 -6.55 -7.15
C ALA A 11 -7.07 -5.67 -6.82
N VAL A 12 -5.93 -6.28 -6.46
CA VAL A 12 -4.69 -5.53 -6.20
C VAL A 12 -4.22 -4.77 -7.44
N VAL A 13 -4.22 -5.41 -8.61
CA VAL A 13 -3.83 -4.77 -9.88
C VAL A 13 -4.73 -3.59 -10.21
N VAL A 14 -6.04 -3.74 -10.04
CA VAL A 14 -7.01 -2.65 -10.26
C VAL A 14 -6.74 -1.49 -9.32
N VAL A 15 -6.51 -1.75 -8.03
CA VAL A 15 -6.20 -0.71 -7.04
C VAL A 15 -4.89 0.01 -7.35
N VAL A 16 -3.86 -0.72 -7.77
CA VAL A 16 -2.57 -0.09 -8.15
C VAL A 16 -2.75 0.74 -9.42
N ALA A 17 -3.46 0.23 -10.43
CA ALA A 17 -3.71 0.95 -11.68
C ALA A 17 -4.50 2.24 -11.46
N THR A 18 -5.57 2.22 -10.64
CA THR A 18 -6.34 3.42 -10.32
C THR A 18 -5.52 4.44 -9.54
N PHE A 19 -4.63 3.98 -8.66
CA PHE A 19 -3.72 4.86 -7.92
C PHE A 19 -2.74 5.57 -8.85
N VAL A 20 -2.13 4.84 -9.80
CA VAL A 20 -1.22 5.39 -10.80
C VAL A 20 -1.93 6.40 -11.71
N ILE A 21 -3.12 6.07 -12.21
CA ILE A 21 -3.92 6.97 -13.06
C ILE A 21 -4.28 8.26 -12.30
N SER A 22 -4.67 8.14 -11.02
CA SER A 22 -4.99 9.29 -10.18
C SER A 22 -3.77 10.19 -10.00
N GLY A 23 -2.60 9.62 -9.69
CA GLY A 23 -1.35 10.38 -9.56
C GLY A 23 -0.94 11.10 -10.86
N LEU A 24 -1.09 10.45 -12.02
CA LEU A 24 -0.83 11.07 -13.32
C LEU A 24 -1.80 12.20 -13.63
N THR A 25 -3.08 12.04 -13.31
CA THR A 25 -4.11 13.08 -13.50
C THR A 25 -3.77 14.32 -12.67
N VAL A 26 -3.45 14.10 -11.41
CA VAL A 26 -3.03 15.11 -10.44
C VAL A 26 -1.77 15.85 -10.92
N LEU A 27 -0.77 15.12 -11.44
CA LEU A 27 0.44 15.70 -12.02
C LEU A 27 0.15 16.55 -13.28
N ALA A 28 -0.76 16.08 -14.14
CA ALA A 28 -1.18 16.82 -15.32
C ALA A 28 -1.90 18.13 -14.96
N LEU A 29 -2.76 18.10 -13.94
CA LEU A 29 -3.44 19.29 -13.42
C LEU A 29 -2.47 20.27 -12.73
N ALA A 30 -1.44 19.77 -12.06
CA ALA A 30 -0.39 20.60 -11.50
C ALA A 30 0.38 21.33 -12.61
N ARG A 31 0.78 20.60 -13.66
CA ARG A 31 1.49 21.18 -14.82
C ARG A 31 0.67 22.18 -15.62
N SER A 32 -0.65 22.04 -15.65
CA SER A 32 -1.53 23.00 -16.34
C SER A 32 -1.80 24.28 -15.52
N GLY A 33 -1.25 24.38 -14.30
CA GLY A 33 -1.46 25.51 -13.40
C GLY A 33 -2.85 25.54 -12.74
N ALA A 34 -3.66 24.49 -12.91
CA ALA A 34 -5.03 24.44 -12.37
C ALA A 34 -5.08 24.34 -10.83
N ILE A 35 -3.99 23.87 -10.21
CA ILE A 35 -3.86 23.64 -8.77
C ILE A 35 -2.48 24.10 -8.25
N ASP A 36 -1.93 25.15 -8.86
CA ASP A 36 -0.59 25.68 -8.55
C ASP A 36 -0.47 26.20 -7.10
N SER A 37 -1.58 26.61 -6.49
CA SER A 37 -1.67 27.07 -5.10
C SER A 37 -1.97 25.97 -4.08
N TYR A 38 -2.05 24.69 -4.49
CA TYR A 38 -2.22 23.59 -3.54
C TYR A 38 -0.90 23.24 -2.84
N PRO A 39 -0.91 22.99 -1.51
CA PRO A 39 0.29 22.60 -0.77
C PRO A 39 0.66 21.14 -1.07
N TRP A 40 1.32 20.91 -2.22
CA TRP A 40 1.83 19.61 -2.67
C TRP A 40 2.76 18.95 -1.66
N GLU A 41 3.47 19.76 -0.88
CA GLU A 41 4.33 19.31 0.21
C GLU A 41 3.53 18.56 1.30
N SER A 42 2.34 19.06 1.67
CA SER A 42 1.44 18.40 2.62
C SER A 42 0.89 17.09 2.05
N VAL A 43 0.57 17.06 0.75
CA VAL A 43 0.10 15.84 0.07
C VAL A 43 1.21 14.77 0.04
N GLY A 44 2.44 15.16 -0.32
CA GLY A 44 3.59 14.27 -0.31
C GLY A 44 3.92 13.75 1.08
N THR A 45 3.85 14.61 2.10
CA THR A 45 4.08 14.22 3.50
C THR A 45 3.04 13.23 4.00
N ALA A 46 1.75 13.48 3.72
CA ALA A 46 0.67 12.55 4.07
C ALA A 46 0.85 11.18 3.39
N LEU A 47 1.27 11.17 2.13
CA LEU A 47 1.54 9.94 1.39
C LEU A 47 2.73 9.17 1.97
N ALA A 48 3.81 9.87 2.34
CA ALA A 48 4.97 9.26 2.97
C ALA A 48 4.63 8.64 4.33
N ILE A 49 3.85 9.33 5.16
CA ILE A 49 3.37 8.81 6.44
C ILE A 49 2.50 7.57 6.21
N PHE A 50 1.56 7.63 5.27
CA PHE A 50 0.71 6.48 4.95
C PHE A 50 1.51 5.27 4.47
N GLY A 51 2.51 5.50 3.60
CA GLY A 51 3.43 4.47 3.15
C GLY A 51 4.24 3.86 4.29
N ALA A 52 4.78 4.69 5.19
CA ALA A 52 5.54 4.26 6.35
C ALA A 52 4.69 3.44 7.34
N VAL A 53 3.47 3.88 7.63
CA VAL A 53 2.53 3.14 8.49
C VAL A 53 2.17 1.81 7.87
N THR A 54 1.89 1.77 6.56
CA THR A 54 1.58 0.53 5.85
C THR A 54 2.75 -0.44 5.87
N ALA A 55 3.97 0.05 5.60
CA ALA A 55 5.19 -0.75 5.66
C ALA A 55 5.43 -1.32 7.06
N LEU A 56 5.17 -0.53 8.11
CA LEU A 56 5.29 -0.97 9.50
C LEU A 56 4.27 -2.06 9.83
N ILE A 57 3.01 -1.92 9.40
CA ILE A 57 1.98 -2.95 9.59
C ILE A 57 2.35 -4.24 8.85
N VAL A 58 2.84 -4.14 7.61
CA VAL A 58 3.29 -5.31 6.83
C VAL A 58 4.50 -5.98 7.51
N GLY A 59 5.47 -5.20 7.97
CA GLY A 59 6.63 -5.73 8.69
C GLY A 59 6.25 -6.45 9.99
N ILE A 60 5.29 -5.91 10.74
CA ILE A 60 4.73 -6.59 11.93
C ILE A 60 4.01 -7.88 11.53
N ALA A 61 3.20 -7.86 10.47
CA ALA A 61 2.49 -9.04 9.99
C ALA A 61 3.47 -10.15 9.53
N GLU A 62 4.55 -9.79 8.83
CA GLU A 62 5.60 -10.74 8.46
C GLU A 62 6.36 -11.29 9.67
N ALA A 63 6.67 -10.45 10.66
CA ALA A 63 7.30 -10.88 11.90
C ALA A 63 6.43 -11.85 12.71
N ASP A 64 5.10 -11.64 12.72
CA ASP A 64 4.16 -12.53 13.41
C ASP A 64 4.02 -13.90 12.69
N ILE A 65 4.02 -13.90 11.36
CA ILE A 65 4.07 -15.14 10.55
C ILE A 65 5.37 -15.92 10.81
N GLY A 66 6.50 -15.23 10.94
CA GLY A 66 7.79 -15.84 11.29
C GLY A 66 7.78 -16.49 12.68
N THR A 67 7.18 -15.82 13.66
CA THR A 67 7.07 -16.32 15.05
C THR A 67 6.15 -17.54 15.18
N HIS A 68 5.10 -17.62 14.37
CA HIS A 68 4.21 -18.79 14.34
C HIS A 68 4.88 -20.04 13.76
N LYS A 69 5.84 -19.89 12.84
CA LYS A 69 6.65 -21.01 12.34
C LYS A 69 7.60 -21.55 13.41
N THR A 70 8.37 -20.69 14.05
CA THR A 70 9.31 -21.09 15.11
C THR A 70 8.63 -21.75 16.30
N LYS A 71 7.41 -21.31 16.69
CA LYS A 71 6.66 -21.93 17.78
C LYS A 71 6.10 -23.33 17.43
N ARG A 72 5.76 -23.58 16.16
CA ARG A 72 5.34 -24.91 15.66
C ARG A 72 6.53 -25.87 15.59
N ASP A 73 7.69 -25.40 15.16
CA ASP A 73 8.90 -26.23 15.02
C ASP A 73 9.59 -26.50 16.37
N ALA A 74 9.32 -25.68 17.39
CA ALA A 74 9.82 -25.84 18.75
C ALA A 74 8.93 -26.71 19.67
N GLN A 75 7.82 -27.26 19.17
CA GLN A 75 6.96 -28.17 19.91
C GLN A 75 7.37 -29.62 19.60
N PRO A 76 8.12 -30.31 20.49
CA PRO A 76 8.51 -31.69 20.26
C PRO A 76 7.27 -32.60 20.35
N HIS A 77 7.21 -33.58 19.44
CA HIS A 77 6.30 -34.72 19.53
C HIS A 77 6.60 -35.56 20.78
#